data_AF-A0AAW8SUX0-F1
#
_entry.id   AF-A0AAW8SUX0-F1
#
_cell.length_a   1.000
_cell.length_b   1.000
_cell.length_c   1.000
_cell.angle_alpha   90.00
_cell.angle_beta   90.00
_cell.angle_gamma   90.00
#
_symmetry.space_group_name_H-M   'P 1'
#
loop_
_entity.id
_entity.type
_entity.pdbx_description
1 polymer ?
#
loop_
_entity_poly.entity_id
_entity_poly.type
_entity_poly.pdbx_seq_one_letter_code
_entity_poly.pdbx_strand_id
1 'polypeptide(L)'
;MKETSFLLLQAQLRALFPDDGLNQLAIYEDQEEHFLIFSNRGLHVLEEDELTKAPRNVYYTMDSLKPFSIRQQAGVFELIVTTMGEKNFVIAFPDQGEAHHALQTLIELLDQ
;
A
#
# COMPACT_ATOMS: atom_id res chain seq x y z
N MET A 1 11.77 -3.48 -11.84
CA MET A 1 11.26 -4.57 -10.98
C MET A 1 12.08 -5.84 -11.18
N LYS A 2 12.68 -6.40 -10.12
CA LYS A 2 13.36 -7.70 -10.15
C LYS A 2 12.28 -8.80 -10.04
N GLU A 3 12.29 -9.80 -10.92
CA GLU A 3 11.31 -10.90 -10.98
C GLU A 3 11.06 -11.61 -9.62
N THR A 4 12.03 -11.56 -8.71
CA THR A 4 11.95 -12.12 -7.36
C THR A 4 10.91 -11.44 -6.47
N SER A 5 10.78 -10.10 -6.56
CA SER A 5 9.83 -9.34 -5.73
C SER A 5 8.38 -9.64 -6.10
N PHE A 6 8.11 -9.84 -7.40
CA PHE A 6 6.78 -10.16 -7.90
C PHE A 6 6.31 -11.56 -7.48
N LEU A 7 7.19 -12.56 -7.53
CA LEU A 7 6.87 -13.93 -7.09
C LEU A 7 6.59 -14.00 -5.58
N LEU A 8 7.38 -13.26 -4.79
CA LEU A 8 7.17 -13.12 -3.34
C LEU A 8 5.84 -12.44 -3.02
N LEU A 9 5.54 -11.33 -3.70
CA LEU A 9 4.27 -10.62 -3.59
C LEU A 9 3.09 -11.54 -3.94
N GLN A 10 3.20 -12.30 -5.03
CA GLN A 10 2.15 -13.24 -5.45
C GLN A 10 1.91 -14.35 -4.41
N ALA A 11 2.97 -14.91 -3.83
CA ALA A 11 2.84 -15.94 -2.79
C ALA A 11 2.20 -15.38 -1.51
N GLN A 12 2.59 -14.17 -1.11
CA GLN A 12 2.01 -13.45 0.03
C GLN A 12 0.53 -13.15 -0.19
N LEU A 13 0.17 -12.58 -1.34
CA LEU A 13 -1.23 -12.29 -1.69
C LEU A 13 -2.10 -13.54 -1.65
N ARG A 14 -1.64 -14.66 -2.21
CA ARG A 14 -2.38 -15.94 -2.17
C ARG A 14 -2.55 -16.50 -0.75
N ALA A 15 -1.58 -16.26 0.13
CA ALA A 15 -1.65 -16.72 1.52
C ALA A 15 -2.55 -15.82 2.39
N LEU A 16 -2.54 -14.51 2.13
CA LEU A 16 -3.28 -13.51 2.90
C LEU A 16 -4.74 -13.38 2.46
N PHE A 17 -5.01 -13.59 1.18
CA PHE A 17 -6.33 -13.47 0.58
C PHE A 17 -6.70 -14.77 -0.16
N PRO A 18 -6.88 -15.89 0.57
CA PRO A 18 -7.23 -17.17 -0.06
C PRO A 18 -8.68 -17.20 -0.58
N ASP A 19 -9.59 -16.46 0.06
CA ASP A 19 -11.03 -16.43 -0.23
C ASP A 19 -11.54 -15.04 -0.68
N ASP A 20 -10.75 -13.98 -0.50
CA ASP A 20 -11.12 -12.64 -0.95
C ASP A 20 -10.75 -12.47 -2.43
N GLY A 21 -11.75 -12.15 -3.26
CA GLY A 21 -11.53 -11.90 -4.67
C GLY A 21 -10.51 -10.76 -4.84
N LEU A 22 -9.37 -11.06 -5.47
CA LEU A 22 -8.26 -10.12 -5.76
C LEU A 22 -8.72 -8.79 -6.39
N ASN A 23 -9.94 -8.74 -6.93
CA ASN A 23 -10.58 -7.54 -7.46
C ASN A 23 -10.95 -6.48 -6.41
N GLN A 24 -10.79 -6.77 -5.11
CA GLN A 24 -11.05 -5.82 -4.01
C GLN A 24 -9.77 -5.38 -3.29
N LEU A 25 -8.62 -5.55 -3.94
CA LEU A 25 -7.32 -5.14 -3.41
C LEU A 25 -6.73 -4.02 -4.27
N ALA A 26 -6.23 -2.97 -3.63
CA ALA A 26 -5.41 -1.97 -4.29
C ALA A 26 -3.96 -2.14 -3.86
N ILE A 27 -3.05 -2.32 -4.81
CA ILE A 27 -1.64 -2.58 -4.54
C ILE A 27 -0.83 -1.41 -5.09
N TYR A 28 -0.03 -0.80 -4.22
CA TYR A 28 0.88 0.28 -4.56
C TYR A 28 2.28 -0.03 -4.04
N GLU A 29 3.30 0.51 -4.70
CA GLU A 29 4.67 0.51 -4.22
C GLU A 29 4.97 1.91 -3.67
N ASP A 30 5.53 1.99 -2.47
CA ASP A 30 5.95 3.26 -1.89
C ASP A 30 7.39 3.63 -2.32
N GLN A 31 7.82 4.85 -1.99
CA GLN A 31 9.17 5.33 -2.34
C GLN A 31 10.31 4.54 -1.67
N GLU A 32 10.02 3.76 -0.61
CA GLU A 32 10.98 2.92 0.09
C GLU A 32 10.91 1.45 -0.37
N GLU A 33 10.30 1.18 -1.53
CA GLU A 33 10.15 -0.15 -2.14
C GLU A 33 9.31 -1.14 -1.30
N HIS A 34 8.45 -0.62 -0.40
CA HIS A 34 7.43 -1.41 0.29
C HIS A 34 6.21 -1.63 -0.60
N PHE A 35 5.65 -2.84 -0.55
CA PHE A 35 4.35 -3.09 -1.18
C PHE A 35 3.22 -2.80 -0.18
N LEU A 36 2.40 -1.82 -0.50
CA LEU A 36 1.20 -1.44 0.23
C LEU A 36 0.00 -2.12 -0.42
N ILE A 37 -0.65 -3.03 0.30
CA ILE A 37 -1.81 -3.78 -0.17
C ILE A 37 -3.01 -3.34 0.68
N PHE A 38 -3.89 -2.55 0.09
CA PHE A 38 -5.12 -2.10 0.70
C PHE A 38 -6.24 -3.10 0.42
N SER A 39 -6.96 -3.44 1.48
CA SER A 39 -8.17 -4.27 1.46
C SER A 39 -9.28 -3.55 2.22
N ASN A 40 -10.53 -3.98 2.06
CA ASN A 40 -11.66 -3.47 2.84
C ASN A 40 -11.52 -3.67 4.37
N ARG A 41 -10.51 -4.42 4.83
CA ARG A 41 -10.23 -4.62 6.26
C ARG A 41 -9.13 -3.69 6.78
N GLY A 42 -8.29 -3.16 5.90
CA GLY A 42 -7.13 -2.36 6.26
C GLY A 42 -5.97 -2.50 5.28
N LEU A 43 -4.79 -2.11 5.75
CA LEU A 43 -3.55 -2.06 4.99
C LEU A 43 -2.59 -3.17 5.43
N HIS A 44 -2.13 -3.96 4.46
CA HIS A 44 -0.98 -4.85 4.61
C HIS A 44 0.25 -4.22 3.98
N VAL A 45 1.35 -4.18 4.71
CA VAL A 45 2.63 -3.66 4.25
C VAL A 45 3.60 -4.82 4.17
N LEU A 46 4.06 -5.11 2.95
CA LEU A 46 5.14 -6.07 2.75
C LEU A 46 6.46 -5.32 2.71
N GLU A 47 7.26 -5.56 3.72
CA GLU A 47 8.62 -5.04 3.86
C GLU A 47 9.63 -6.21 3.80
N GLU A 48 10.83 -5.97 3.30
CA GLU A 48 11.92 -6.95 3.36
C GLU A 48 12.62 -6.80 4.71
N ASP A 49 12.72 -7.89 5.48
CA ASP A 49 13.43 -7.88 6.75
C ASP A 49 14.94 -7.66 6.51
N GLU A 50 15.51 -6.61 7.12
CA GLU A 50 16.90 -6.22 6.86
C GLU A 50 17.92 -7.30 7.27
N LEU A 51 17.61 -8.12 8.26
CA LEU A 51 18.51 -9.14 8.83
C LEU A 51 18.40 -10.47 8.11
N THR A 52 17.19 -10.90 7.80
CA THR A 52 16.92 -12.23 7.24
C THR A 52 16.64 -12.20 5.74
N LYS A 53 16.43 -11.01 5.16
CA LYS A 53 15.96 -10.84 3.78
C LYS A 53 14.66 -11.58 3.49
N ALA A 54 13.92 -11.92 4.54
CA ALA A 54 12.64 -12.60 4.43
C ALA A 54 11.53 -11.55 4.27
N PRO A 55 10.47 -11.87 3.52
CA PRO A 55 9.34 -10.97 3.37
C PRO A 55 8.55 -10.93 4.69
N ARG A 56 8.39 -9.74 5.26
CA ARG A 56 7.64 -9.48 6.48
C ARG A 56 6.34 -8.76 6.12
N ASN A 57 5.22 -9.31 6.58
CA ASN A 57 3.92 -8.66 6.47
C ASN A 57 3.59 -7.94 7.77
N VAL A 58 3.30 -6.65 7.68
CA VAL A 58 2.80 -5.83 8.78
C VAL A 58 1.38 -5.38 8.44
N TYR A 59 0.42 -5.72 9.31
CA TYR A 59 -0.97 -5.40 9.11
C TYR A 59 -1.43 -4.22 9.99
N TYR A 60 -2.11 -3.27 9.37
CA TYR A 60 -2.75 -2.12 10.01
C TYR A 60 -4.25 -2.15 9.72
N THR A 61 -5.06 -2.13 10.78
CA THR A 61 -6.52 -1.95 10.66
C THR A 61 -6.85 -0.52 10.23
N MET A 62 -8.06 -0.29 9.71
CA MET A 62 -8.54 1.05 9.35
C MET A 62 -8.39 2.07 10.48
N ASP A 63 -8.77 1.70 11.70
CA ASP A 63 -8.67 2.58 12.88
C ASP A 63 -7.23 2.98 13.22
N SER A 64 -6.26 2.23 12.68
CA SER A 64 -4.83 2.49 12.85
C SER A 64 -4.27 3.40 11.75
N LEU A 65 -5.09 3.88 10.81
CA LEU A 65 -4.70 4.77 9.72
C LEU A 65 -5.28 6.17 9.93
N LYS A 66 -4.46 7.18 9.65
CA LYS A 66 -4.91 8.57 9.53
C LYS A 66 -5.56 8.80 8.16
N PRO A 67 -6.36 9.87 8.00
CA PRO A 67 -6.90 10.23 6.70
C PRO A 67 -5.81 10.40 5.65
N PHE A 68 -6.02 9.81 4.48
CA PHE A 68 -5.10 9.95 3.35
C PHE A 68 -5.01 11.40 2.90
N SER A 69 -3.82 11.81 2.45
CA SER A 69 -3.57 13.16 1.97
C SER A 69 -2.72 13.14 0.72
N ILE A 70 -3.01 14.03 -0.23
CA ILE A 70 -2.14 14.27 -1.38
C ILE A 70 -1.34 15.54 -1.12
N ARG A 71 -0.04 15.50 -1.36
CA ARG A 71 0.79 16.71 -1.46
C ARG A 71 1.51 16.75 -2.81
N GLN A 72 1.93 17.94 -3.22
CA GLN A 72 2.81 18.11 -4.37
C GLN A 72 4.20 18.47 -3.87
N GLN A 73 5.21 17.69 -4.28
CA GLN A 73 6.60 17.90 -3.90
C GLN A 73 7.51 17.64 -5.09
N ALA A 74 8.50 18.51 -5.34
CA ALA A 74 9.48 18.35 -6.41
C ALA A 74 8.90 18.06 -7.82
N GLY A 75 7.69 18.53 -8.10
CA GLY A 75 7.01 18.31 -9.39
C GLY A 75 6.28 16.96 -9.52
N VAL A 76 6.21 16.15 -8.47
CA VAL A 76 5.40 14.92 -8.39
C VAL A 76 4.26 15.07 -7.38
N PHE A 77 3.24 14.23 -7.52
CA PHE A 77 2.12 14.14 -6.59
C PHE A 77 2.30 12.94 -5.68
N GLU A 78 2.26 13.17 -4.38
CA GLU A 78 2.54 12.16 -3.37
C GLU A 78 1.28 11.89 -2.55
N LEU A 79 0.78 10.66 -2.61
CA LEU A 79 -0.25 10.16 -1.72
C LEU A 79 0.42 9.65 -0.44
N ILE A 80 0.10 10.30 0.68
CA ILE A 80 0.64 10.03 1.99
C ILE A 80 -0.34 9.14 2.75
N VAL A 81 0.17 8.00 3.20
CA VAL A 81 -0.53 7.05 4.06
C VAL A 81 0.19 7.04 5.40
N THR A 82 -0.45 7.63 6.41
CA THR A 82 0.13 7.72 7.76
C THR A 82 -0.59 6.81 8.72
N THR A 83 0.15 6.02 9.50
CA THR A 83 -0.41 5.24 10.60
C THR A 83 -0.56 6.10 11.86
N MET A 84 -1.41 5.68 12.79
CA MET A 84 -1.53 6.32 14.10
C MET A 84 -0.23 6.27 14.92
N GLY A 85 0.65 5.31 14.62
CA GLY A 85 2.02 5.23 15.15
C GLY A 85 3.04 6.09 14.42
N GLU A 86 2.60 7.04 13.59
CA GLU A 86 3.43 8.00 12.84
C GLU A 86 4.36 7.38 11.78
N LYS A 87 4.15 6.11 11.40
CA LYS A 87 4.79 5.53 10.22
C LYS A 87 4.15 6.12 8.97
N ASN A 88 4.95 6.61 8.03
CA ASN A 88 4.49 7.23 6.79
C ASN A 88 4.90 6.36 5.61
N PHE A 89 3.96 6.14 4.70
CA PHE A 89 4.23 5.53 3.41
C PHE A 89 3.84 6.53 2.32
N VAL A 90 4.71 6.69 1.32
CA VAL A 90 4.57 7.72 0.30
C VAL A 90 4.50 7.06 -1.06
N ILE A 91 3.35 7.17 -1.73
CA ILE A 91 3.15 6.67 -3.09
C ILE A 91 3.29 7.87 -4.04
N ALA A 92 4.24 7.79 -4.97
CA ALA A 92 4.51 8.86 -5.92
C ALA A 92 3.77 8.63 -7.24
N PHE A 93 3.13 9.70 -7.75
CA PHE A 93 2.44 9.74 -9.03
C PHE A 93 3.00 10.87 -9.89
N PRO A 94 3.15 10.66 -11.20
CA PRO A 94 3.62 11.70 -12.11
C PRO A 94 2.53 12.74 -12.43
N ASP A 95 1.25 12.38 -12.28
CA ASP A 95 0.10 13.23 -12.58
C ASP A 95 -0.87 13.38 -11.40
N GLN A 96 -1.53 14.55 -11.31
CA GLN A 96 -2.50 14.85 -10.26
C GLN A 96 -3.74 13.96 -10.34
N GLY A 97 -4.19 13.66 -11.57
CA GLY A 97 -5.34 12.82 -11.84
C GLY A 97 -5.11 11.40 -11.38
N GLU A 98 -3.91 10.85 -11.60
CA GLU A 98 -3.54 9.52 -11.08
C GLU A 98 -3.54 9.49 -9.55
N ALA A 99 -2.93 10.48 -8.90
CA ALA A 99 -2.94 10.58 -7.43
C ALA A 99 -4.36 10.68 -6.87
N HIS A 100 -5.22 11.49 -7.50
CA HIS A 100 -6.63 11.62 -7.09
C HIS A 100 -7.43 10.35 -7.35
N HIS A 101 -7.21 9.69 -8.49
CA HIS A 101 -7.87 8.42 -8.79
C HIS A 101 -7.49 7.35 -7.77
N ALA A 102 -6.20 7.24 -7.43
CA ALA A 102 -5.73 6.34 -6.38
C ALA A 102 -6.38 6.67 -5.02
N LEU A 103 -6.40 7.94 -4.63
CA LEU A 103 -7.07 8.38 -3.40
C LEU A 103 -8.56 7.99 -3.40
N GLN A 104 -9.29 8.21 -4.49
CA GLN A 104 -10.69 7.84 -4.61
C GLN A 104 -10.87 6.32 -4.50
N THR A 105 -10.05 5.54 -5.22
CA THR A 105 -10.08 4.07 -5.13
C THR A 105 -9.85 3.60 -3.70
N LEU A 106 -8.91 4.21 -2.97
CA LEU A 106 -8.70 3.87 -1.56
C LEU A 106 -9.93 4.21 -0.72
N ILE A 107 -10.48 5.42 -0.84
CA ILE A 107 -11.69 5.81 -0.08
C ILE A 107 -12.83 4.83 -0.34
N GLU A 108 -13.12 4.52 -1.61
CA GLU A 108 -14.18 3.59 -1.99
C GLU A 108 -13.95 2.16 -1.47
N LEU A 109 -12.69 1.73 -1.39
CA LEU A 109 -12.31 0.40 -0.96
C LEU A 109 -12.39 0.24 0.57
N LEU A 110 -12.19 1.32 1.33
CA LEU A 110 -12.25 1.30 2.80
C LEU A 110 -13.61 1.67 3.39
N ASP A 111 -14.55 2.17 2.57
CA ASP A 111 -15.91 2.55 3.00
C ASP A 111 -16.94 1.39 2.91
N GLN A 112 -16.51 0.20 2.46
CA GLN A 112 -17.37 -0.99 2.31
C GLN A 112 -17.47 -1.84 3.58
#